data_AF-A0A662R2A1-F1
#
_entry.id   AF-A0A662R2A1-F1
#
_cell.length_a   1.000
_cell.length_b   1.000
_cell.length_c   1.000
_cell.angle_alpha   90.00
_cell.angle_beta   90.00
_cell.angle_gamma   90.00
#
_symmetry.space_group_name_H-M   'P 1'
#
loop_
_entity.id
_entity.type
_entity.pdbx_description
1 polymer ?
#
loop_
_entity_poly.entity_id
_entity_poly.type
_entity_poly.pdbx_seq_one_letter_code
_entity_poly.pdbx_strand_id
1 'polypeptide(L)'
;MKVMSSEDMRRLDENCKFFGIDTLRLMENAGRAVADAVKDVVKDVCEGRKVAVFAGYGNNGGDALVAARHIPFDVDVFLVGTGEMGDEVR
;
A
#
# COMPACT_ATOMS: atom_id res chain seq x y z
N MET A 1 20.28 -5.88 1.77
CA MET A 1 19.43 -4.74 1.42
C MET A 1 20.06 -3.48 2.00
N LYS A 2 20.14 -2.38 1.25
CA LYS A 2 20.62 -1.09 1.78
C LYS A 2 19.43 -0.42 2.47
N VAL A 3 19.60 0.01 3.72
CA VAL A 3 18.59 0.80 4.43
C VAL A 3 18.54 2.19 3.80
N MET A 4 17.34 2.68 3.48
CA MET A 4 17.10 3.99 2.88
C MET A 4 16.37 4.88 3.87
N SER A 5 16.69 6.17 3.88
CA SER A 5 15.92 7.16 4.64
C SER A 5 14.61 7.48 3.90
N SER A 6 13.64 8.07 4.61
CA SER A 6 12.39 8.54 4.00
C SER A 6 12.63 9.58 2.90
N GLU A 7 13.66 10.42 3.05
CA GLU A 7 14.04 11.40 2.04
C GLU A 7 14.65 10.73 0.79
N ASP A 8 15.43 9.65 0.96
CA ASP A 8 15.92 8.87 -0.18
C ASP A 8 14.78 8.20 -0.95
N MET A 9 13.77 7.68 -0.25
CA MET A 9 12.58 7.09 -0.88
C MET A 9 11.78 8.15 -1.64
N ARG A 10 11.57 9.34 -1.05
CA ARG A 10 10.88 10.46 -1.72
C ARG A 10 11.57 10.86 -3.03
N ARG A 11 12.90 10.94 -3.02
CA ARG A 11 13.70 11.20 -4.22
C ARG A 11 13.59 10.08 -5.26
N LEU A 12 13.50 8.82 -4.82
CA LEU A 12 13.32 7.69 -5.72
C LEU A 12 11.97 7.75 -6.43
N ASP A 13 10.90 8.09 -5.71
CA ASP A 13 9.55 8.23 -6.26
C ASP A 13 9.47 9.40 -7.25
N GLU A 14 10.08 10.54 -6.91
CA GLU A 14 10.21 11.69 -7.82
C GLU A 14 10.97 11.31 -9.12
N ASN A 15 12.06 10.54 -9.01
CA ASN A 15 12.79 10.04 -10.17
C ASN A 15 11.96 9.06 -11.00
N CYS A 16 11.21 8.16 -10.37
CA CYS A 16 10.30 7.26 -11.08
C CYS A 16 9.28 8.03 -11.92
N LYS A 17 8.70 9.08 -11.35
CA LYS A 17 7.80 9.99 -12.07
C LYS A 17 8.49 10.67 -13.25
N PHE A 18 9.73 11.14 -13.07
CA PHE A 18 10.54 11.69 -14.16
C PHE A 18 10.76 10.68 -15.31
N PHE A 19 10.90 9.40 -14.99
CA PHE A 19 11.01 8.31 -15.97
C PHE A 19 9.65 7.82 -16.52
N GLY A 20 8.54 8.49 -16.20
CA GLY A 20 7.20 8.16 -16.72
C GLY A 20 6.49 7.03 -15.98
N ILE A 21 6.94 6.70 -14.77
CA ILE A 21 6.26 5.76 -13.88
C ILE A 21 5.47 6.56 -12.85
N ASP A 22 4.15 6.63 -13.06
CA ASP A 22 3.26 7.36 -12.16
C ASP A 22 3.20 6.73 -10.76
N THR A 23 2.96 7.56 -9.74
CA THR A 23 2.78 7.13 -8.35
C THR A 23 1.75 6.00 -8.22
N LEU A 24 0.64 6.06 -8.97
CA LEU A 24 -0.38 5.01 -8.96
C LEU A 24 0.17 3.64 -9.38
N ARG A 25 1.13 3.58 -10.33
CA ARG A 25 1.78 2.32 -10.71
C ARG A 25 2.76 1.82 -9.66
N LEU A 26 3.47 2.73 -8.98
CA LEU A 26 4.33 2.38 -7.86
C LEU A 26 3.50 1.78 -6.71
N MET A 27 2.39 2.44 -6.36
CA MET A 27 1.46 1.98 -5.33
C MET A 27 0.81 0.63 -5.70
N GLU A 28 0.43 0.46 -6.96
CA GLU A 28 -0.07 -0.81 -7.48
C GLU A 28 0.90 -1.98 -7.23
N ASN A 29 2.18 -1.75 -7.50
CA ASN A 29 3.23 -2.73 -7.27
C ASN A 29 3.49 -2.95 -5.76
N ALA A 30 3.54 -1.88 -4.97
CA ALA A 30 3.77 -1.93 -3.53
C ALA A 30 2.65 -2.71 -2.82
N GLY A 31 1.40 -2.34 -3.06
CA GLY A 31 0.25 -3.02 -2.45
C GLY A 31 0.11 -4.47 -2.88
N ARG A 32 0.42 -4.81 -4.15
CA ARG A 32 0.46 -6.22 -4.59
C ARG A 32 1.51 -7.03 -3.84
N ALA A 33 2.72 -6.48 -3.66
CA ALA A 33 3.77 -7.15 -2.90
C ALA A 33 3.38 -7.35 -1.43
N VAL A 34 2.67 -6.38 -0.83
CA VAL A 34 2.10 -6.52 0.52
C VAL A 34 1.05 -7.63 0.56
N ALA A 35 0.14 -7.71 -0.42
CA ALA A 35 -0.87 -8.75 -0.48
C ALA A 35 -0.26 -10.15 -0.62
N ASP A 36 0.78 -10.31 -1.43
CA ASP A 36 1.52 -11.57 -1.57
C ASP A 36 2.17 -11.99 -0.24
N ALA A 37 2.81 -11.04 0.46
CA ALA A 37 3.39 -11.30 1.78
C ALA A 37 2.33 -11.65 2.84
N VAL A 38 1.20 -10.94 2.86
CA VAL A 38 0.07 -11.24 3.76
C VAL A 38 -0.44 -12.64 3.49
N LYS A 39 -0.66 -12.99 2.21
CA LYS A 39 -1.13 -14.32 1.81
C LYS A 39 -0.24 -15.42 2.36
N ASP A 40 1.08 -15.27 2.25
CA ASP A 40 2.03 -16.26 2.74
C ASP A 40 2.00 -16.41 4.26
N VAL A 41 1.75 -15.33 5.00
CA VAL A 41 1.66 -15.33 6.46
C VAL A 41 0.35 -15.95 6.96
N VAL A 42 -0.77 -15.72 6.27
CA VAL A 42 -2.11 -16.04 6.80
C VAL A 42 -2.78 -17.25 6.14
N LYS A 43 -2.19 -17.84 5.09
CA LYS A 43 -2.79 -18.95 4.30
C LYS A 43 -3.29 -20.13 5.14
N ASP A 44 -2.60 -20.48 6.23
CA ASP A 44 -2.94 -21.64 7.06
C ASP A 44 -3.93 -21.31 8.19
N VAL A 45 -4.30 -20.03 8.33
CA VAL A 45 -5.14 -19.54 9.43
C VAL A 45 -6.38 -18.80 8.92
N CYS A 46 -6.46 -18.41 7.65
CA CYS A 46 -7.55 -17.57 7.17
C CYS A 46 -8.90 -18.28 6.92
N GLU A 47 -9.01 -19.60 7.09
CA GLU A 47 -10.29 -20.29 6.94
C GLU A 47 -11.35 -19.73 7.93
N GLY A 48 -12.46 -19.22 7.37
CA GLY A 48 -13.54 -18.60 8.15
C GLY A 48 -13.17 -17.28 8.84
N ARG A 49 -12.02 -16.68 8.52
CA ARG A 49 -11.54 -15.41 9.09
C ARG A 49 -11.31 -14.35 8.02
N LYS A 50 -11.34 -13.09 8.46
CA LYS A 50 -11.09 -11.93 7.61
C LYS A 50 -9.74 -11.28 7.94
N VAL A 51 -9.13 -10.66 6.94
CA VAL A 51 -7.99 -9.78 7.13
C VAL A 51 -8.51 -8.36 7.39
N ALA A 52 -8.13 -7.77 8.52
CA ALA A 52 -8.42 -6.36 8.81
C ALA A 52 -7.32 -5.48 8.20
N VAL A 53 -7.68 -4.58 7.29
CA VAL A 53 -6.77 -3.63 6.66
C VAL A 53 -7.06 -2.23 7.16
N PHE A 54 -6.06 -1.57 7.74
CA PHE A 54 -6.17 -0.18 8.20
C PHE A 54 -5.47 0.75 7.21
N ALA A 55 -6.23 1.63 6.55
CA ALA A 55 -5.73 2.55 5.55
C ALA A 55 -5.84 4.00 6.06
N GLY A 56 -4.71 4.71 6.06
CA GLY A 56 -4.68 6.17 6.32
C GLY A 56 -5.01 7.00 5.07
N TYR A 57 -4.85 8.32 5.15
CA TYR A 57 -5.13 9.26 4.04
C TYR A 57 -3.93 9.55 3.12
N GLY A 58 -2.74 9.05 3.45
CA GLY A 58 -1.52 9.24 2.65
C GLY A 58 -1.22 8.10 1.68
N ASN A 59 -0.03 8.13 1.08
CA ASN A 59 0.42 7.12 0.09
C ASN A 59 0.36 5.69 0.64
N ASN A 60 0.83 5.45 1.88
CA ASN A 60 0.69 4.13 2.53
C ASN A 60 -0.76 3.66 2.66
N GLY A 61 -1.72 4.58 2.78
CA GLY A 61 -3.13 4.27 2.82
C GLY A 61 -3.63 3.73 1.48
N GLY A 62 -3.23 4.36 0.38
CA GLY A 62 -3.56 3.83 -0.94
C GLY A 62 -2.85 2.51 -1.25
N ASP A 63 -1.60 2.30 -0.76
CA ASP A 63 -0.94 0.99 -0.84
C ASP A 63 -1.74 -0.08 -0.10
N ALA A 64 -2.30 0.26 1.08
CA ALA A 64 -3.16 -0.64 1.85
C ALA A 64 -4.47 -0.95 1.10
N LEU A 65 -5.07 0.02 0.39
CA LEU A 65 -6.25 -0.21 -0.44
C LEU A 65 -5.94 -1.09 -1.66
N VAL A 66 -4.78 -0.92 -2.29
CA VAL A 66 -4.28 -1.82 -3.34
C VAL A 66 -4.06 -3.22 -2.77
N ALA A 67 -3.44 -3.34 -1.59
CA ALA A 67 -3.22 -4.63 -0.96
C ALA A 67 -4.56 -5.32 -0.67
N ALA A 68 -5.53 -4.60 -0.11
CA ALA A 68 -6.87 -5.14 0.19
C ALA A 68 -7.53 -5.81 -1.02
N ARG A 69 -7.44 -5.21 -2.21
CA ARG A 69 -8.04 -5.81 -3.43
C ARG A 69 -7.26 -6.99 -4.02
N HIS A 70 -6.00 -7.17 -3.65
CA HIS A 70 -5.17 -8.30 -4.11
C HIS A 70 -5.14 -9.47 -3.12
N ILE A 71 -5.48 -9.24 -1.85
CA ILE A 71 -5.60 -10.31 -0.86
C ILE A 71 -6.70 -11.30 -1.30
N PRO A 72 -6.41 -12.61 -1.42
CA PRO A 72 -7.36 -13.59 -1.95
C PRO A 72 -8.34 -14.12 -0.88
N PHE A 73 -8.53 -13.36 0.21
CA PHE A 73 -9.37 -13.72 1.35
C PHE A 73 -10.36 -12.59 1.62
N ASP A 74 -11.36 -12.86 2.45
CA ASP A 74 -12.26 -11.81 2.89
C ASP A 74 -11.50 -10.73 3.67
N VAL A 75 -11.77 -9.47 3.34
CA VAL A 75 -11.10 -8.30 3.90
C VAL A 75 -12.13 -7.33 4.44
N ASP A 76 -11.87 -6.78 5.63
CA ASP A 76 -12.55 -5.60 6.14
C ASP A 76 -11.57 -4.42 6.10
N VAL A 77 -11.96 -3.35 5.43
CA VAL A 77 -11.13 -2.14 5.29
C VAL A 77 -11.63 -1.06 6.25
N PHE A 78 -10.71 -0.55 7.07
CA PHE A 78 -10.93 0.52 8.02
C PHE A 78 -10.14 1.75 7.54
N LEU A 79 -10.86 2.81 7.18
CA LEU A 79 -10.25 4.12 6.95
C LEU A 79 -9.99 4.77 8.30
N VAL A 80 -8.73 5.08 8.59
CA VAL A 80 -8.30 5.61 9.90
C VAL A 80 -7.69 6.99 9.74
N GLY A 81 -8.20 7.92 10.54
CA GLY A 81 -7.69 9.28 10.66
C GLY A 81 -8.76 10.34 10.41
N THR A 82 -8.42 11.57 10.76
CA THR A 82 -9.19 12.77 10.47
C THR A 82 -8.32 13.68 9.61
N GLY A 83 -8.34 13.49 8.29
CA GLY A 83 -7.51 14.25 7.37
C GLY A 83 -8.24 14.51 6.05
N GLU A 84 -8.00 15.67 5.47
CA GLU A 84 -8.29 15.91 4.05
C GLU A 84 -7.16 15.29 3.22
N MET A 85 -7.46 14.88 1.99
CA MET A 85 -6.49 14.37 1.03
C MET A 85 -5.33 15.37 0.92
N GLY A 86 -4.12 14.98 1.30
CA GLY A 86 -2.96 15.87 1.23
C GLY A 86 -2.78 16.40 -0.20
N ASP A 87 -2.42 17.68 -0.33
CA ASP A 87 -2.20 18.45 -1.57
C ASP A 87 -1.07 17.89 -2.47
N GLU A 88 -0.88 16.58 -2.58
CA GLU A 88 0.09 15.95 -3.49
C GLU A 88 -0.49 15.70 -4.91
N VAL A 89 -1.74 16.13 -5.15
CA VAL A 89 -2.36 16.20 -6.48
C VAL A 89 -2.48 17.66 -6.93
N ARG A 90 -1.34 18.34 -7.10
CA ARG A 90 -1.23 19.54 -7.94
C ARG A 90 0.04 19.47 -8.78
#